data_AF-A0A136HQ05-F1
#
_entry.id   AF-A0A136HQ05-F1
#
_cell.length_a   1.000
_cell.length_b   1.000
_cell.length_c   1.000
_cell.angle_alpha   90.00
_cell.angle_beta   90.00
_cell.angle_gamma   90.00
#
_symmetry.space_group_name_H-M   'P 1'
#
loop_
_entity.id
_entity.type
_entity.pdbx_description
1 polymer ?
#
loop_
_entity_poly.entity_id
_entity_poly.type
_entity_poly.pdbx_seq_one_letter_code
_entity_poly.pdbx_strand_id
1 'polypeptide(L)'
;MIKLCRAIILSVLALTTLTAHAADWYKVEVVVFANQDSAPLADEYWPEIKEIPVPSNALNLKPSNAEGGAYKRLPGSSLSLHDAKKRLRNSGPYKILFHAGWMQPVYRTQTPRPIHITGGEILDNGMYELDGYIAVGRGTYLHFRPNLFLSRKLTADENALLQSPINTTIENSADNAQAAALITMQASSTATSAMSNELLPAIPDILTVNLDQARRMKSKELHYIDHPLMGILVEIRPVR
;
A
#
# COMPACT_ATOMS: atom_id res chain seq x y z
N MET A 1 -55.66 -19.37 50.29
CA MET A 1 -54.29 -18.88 50.02
C MET A 1 -54.02 -18.91 48.51
N ILE A 2 -54.50 -17.94 47.72
CA ILE A 2 -54.05 -17.69 46.33
C ILE A 2 -54.27 -16.20 46.06
N LYS A 3 -53.23 -15.38 46.20
CA LYS A 3 -53.10 -14.04 45.59
C LYS A 3 -51.63 -13.65 45.58
N LEU A 4 -50.88 -14.00 44.54
CA LEU A 4 -49.62 -13.32 44.17
C LEU A 4 -49.15 -13.89 42.82
N CYS A 5 -49.52 -13.29 41.68
CA CYS A 5 -48.85 -13.55 40.39
C CYS A 5 -49.23 -12.55 39.27
N ARG A 6 -49.67 -11.33 39.62
CA ARG A 6 -50.07 -10.30 38.64
C ARG A 6 -49.43 -8.96 38.99
N ALA A 7 -48.12 -8.84 38.85
CA ALA A 7 -47.47 -7.52 38.98
C ALA A 7 -46.10 -7.36 38.29
N ILE A 8 -45.51 -8.37 37.64
CA ILE A 8 -44.14 -8.24 37.10
C ILE A 8 -44.04 -8.84 35.68
N ILE A 9 -44.87 -8.36 34.75
CA ILE A 9 -44.69 -8.59 33.30
C ILE A 9 -44.57 -7.24 32.55
N LEU A 10 -44.48 -6.11 33.26
CA LEU A 10 -44.48 -4.77 32.64
C LEU A 10 -43.13 -4.03 32.66
N SER A 11 -41.99 -4.73 32.86
CA SER A 11 -40.65 -4.08 32.83
C SER A 11 -39.72 -4.52 31.70
N VAL A 12 -40.16 -5.37 30.76
CA VAL A 12 -39.29 -5.96 29.70
C VAL A 12 -39.48 -5.27 28.34
N LEU A 13 -39.68 -3.95 28.33
CA LEU A 13 -39.63 -3.18 27.08
C LEU A 13 -38.72 -1.95 27.25
N ALA A 14 -37.52 -2.19 27.76
CA ALA A 14 -36.40 -1.28 27.51
C ALA A 14 -36.09 -1.36 26.01
N LEU A 15 -36.68 -0.44 25.27
CA LEU A 15 -36.41 -0.12 23.88
C LEU A 15 -34.89 -0.14 23.61
N THR A 16 -34.39 -1.23 23.05
CA THR A 16 -33.14 -1.21 22.29
C THR A 16 -33.47 -0.51 20.98
N THR A 17 -33.43 0.83 20.99
CA THR A 17 -33.41 1.59 19.75
C THR A 17 -32.08 1.27 19.05
N LEU A 18 -32.12 0.33 18.10
CA LEU A 18 -31.04 0.18 17.13
C LEU A 18 -30.98 1.50 16.35
N THR A 19 -30.06 2.38 16.73
CA THR A 19 -29.77 3.58 15.96
C THR A 19 -29.09 3.16 14.66
N ALA A 20 -29.88 2.95 13.62
CA ALA A 20 -29.38 2.78 12.26
C ALA A 20 -28.70 4.09 11.84
N HIS A 21 -27.39 4.16 11.97
CA HIS A 21 -26.62 5.31 11.48
C HIS A 21 -26.57 5.26 9.96
N ALA A 22 -27.20 6.24 9.31
CA ALA A 22 -27.13 6.40 7.87
C ALA A 22 -25.66 6.58 7.42
N ALA A 23 -25.29 5.89 6.34
CA ALA A 23 -23.97 6.04 5.74
C ALA A 23 -23.94 7.28 4.85
N ASP A 24 -22.89 8.08 5.00
CA ASP A 24 -22.65 9.20 4.10
C ASP A 24 -21.90 8.70 2.88
N TRP A 25 -22.31 9.15 1.70
CA TRP A 25 -21.68 8.77 0.44
C TRP A 25 -20.49 9.67 0.14
N TYR A 26 -19.40 9.04 -0.32
CA TYR A 26 -18.20 9.76 -0.73
C TYR A 26 -17.75 9.29 -2.11
N LYS A 27 -17.31 10.24 -2.93
CA LYS A 27 -16.41 10.01 -4.05
C LYS A 27 -14.99 9.92 -3.51
N VAL A 28 -14.33 8.80 -3.77
CA VAL A 28 -12.90 8.60 -3.52
C VAL A 28 -12.21 8.60 -4.87
N GLU A 29 -11.14 9.37 -5.01
CA GLU A 29 -10.30 9.37 -6.20
C GLU A 29 -8.84 9.23 -5.80
N VAL A 30 -8.14 8.34 -6.49
CA VAL A 30 -6.76 7.96 -6.17
C VAL A 30 -5.92 7.92 -7.43
N VAL A 31 -4.72 8.49 -7.36
CA VAL A 31 -3.63 8.26 -8.30
C VAL A 31 -2.48 7.61 -7.52
N VAL A 32 -2.03 6.44 -7.97
CA VAL A 32 -0.85 5.76 -7.44
C VAL A 32 0.24 5.79 -8.51
N PHE A 33 1.46 6.09 -8.11
CA PHE A 33 2.61 6.20 -9.00
C PHE A 33 3.87 5.63 -8.36
N ALA A 34 4.77 5.08 -9.18
CA ALA A 34 6.11 4.68 -8.77
C ALA A 34 7.09 5.83 -9.00
N ASN A 35 8.07 5.93 -8.10
CA ASN A 35 9.31 6.66 -8.34
C ASN A 35 10.31 5.71 -9.00
N GLN A 36 10.82 6.09 -10.17
CA GLN A 36 11.78 5.32 -10.96
C GLN A 36 13.23 5.66 -10.62
N ASP A 37 13.46 6.62 -9.71
CA ASP A 37 14.79 6.91 -9.21
C ASP A 37 15.30 5.75 -8.33
N SER A 38 16.54 5.35 -8.57
CA SER A 38 17.23 4.29 -7.83
C SER A 38 17.91 4.81 -6.57
N ALA A 39 18.10 6.13 -6.42
CA ALA A 39 18.78 6.73 -5.27
C ALA A 39 18.25 6.24 -3.90
N PRO A 40 16.91 6.15 -3.67
CA PRO A 40 16.40 5.69 -2.38
C PRO A 40 16.69 4.23 -2.04
N LEU A 41 17.15 3.41 -3.00
CA LEU A 41 17.47 2.01 -2.73
C LEU A 41 18.67 1.86 -1.78
N ALA A 42 19.62 2.78 -1.84
CA ALA A 42 20.84 2.73 -1.04
C ALA A 42 20.64 3.26 0.40
N ASP A 43 19.62 4.09 0.62
CA ASP A 43 19.43 4.83 1.87
C ASP A 43 18.45 4.16 2.84
N GLU A 44 17.78 3.08 2.41
CA GLU A 44 16.70 2.43 3.15
C GLU A 44 16.92 0.91 3.26
N TYR A 45 16.41 0.33 4.33
CA TYR A 45 16.37 -1.13 4.49
C TYR A 45 15.06 -1.68 3.93
N TRP A 46 15.15 -2.61 3.00
CA TRP A 46 14.00 -3.20 2.33
C TRP A 46 13.77 -4.64 2.81
N PRO A 47 12.75 -4.91 3.64
CA PRO A 47 12.46 -6.26 4.08
C PRO A 47 11.97 -7.13 2.93
N GLU A 48 12.34 -8.41 2.94
CA GLU A 48 11.82 -9.39 1.99
C GLU A 48 10.31 -9.62 2.24
N ILE A 49 9.48 -9.34 1.24
CA ILE A 49 8.04 -9.60 1.27
C ILE A 49 7.76 -10.85 0.44
N LYS A 50 7.44 -11.96 1.12
CA LYS A 50 7.17 -13.26 0.48
C LYS A 50 5.75 -13.38 -0.05
N GLU A 51 4.79 -12.81 0.66
CA GLU A 51 3.37 -12.93 0.36
C GLU A 51 2.63 -11.64 0.67
N ILE A 52 1.62 -11.33 -0.17
CA ILE A 52 0.70 -10.21 0.02
C ILE A 52 -0.50 -10.73 0.83
N PRO A 53 -0.77 -10.20 2.04
CA PRO A 53 -1.91 -10.63 2.83
C PRO A 53 -3.23 -10.33 2.12
N VAL A 54 -4.13 -11.33 2.03
CA VAL A 54 -5.44 -11.20 1.38
C VAL A 54 -6.54 -11.03 2.44
N PRO A 55 -7.17 -9.85 2.57
CA PRO A 55 -8.26 -9.64 3.51
C PRO A 55 -9.51 -10.43 3.09
N SER A 56 -10.12 -11.15 4.04
CA SER A 56 -11.28 -12.02 3.80
C SER A 56 -12.53 -11.27 3.31
N ASN A 57 -12.64 -9.98 3.58
CA ASN A 57 -13.78 -9.14 3.20
C ASN A 57 -13.47 -8.16 2.05
N ALA A 58 -12.35 -8.34 1.34
CA ALA A 58 -11.95 -7.47 0.24
C ALA A 58 -13.01 -7.42 -0.88
N LEU A 59 -13.07 -6.30 -1.58
CA LEU A 59 -13.96 -6.06 -2.71
C LEU A 59 -13.18 -5.61 -3.93
N ASN A 60 -13.56 -6.10 -5.11
CA ASN A 60 -13.05 -5.55 -6.37
C ASN A 60 -13.93 -4.39 -6.86
N LEU A 61 -13.29 -3.35 -7.42
CA LEU A 61 -14.02 -2.29 -8.10
C LEU A 61 -14.75 -2.86 -9.33
N LYS A 62 -16.03 -2.55 -9.44
CA LYS A 62 -16.83 -2.90 -10.60
C LYS A 62 -16.44 -2.03 -11.80
N PRO A 63 -16.51 -2.55 -13.04
CA PRO A 63 -16.28 -1.74 -14.23
C PRO A 63 -17.36 -0.65 -14.37
N SER A 64 -17.05 0.43 -15.10
CA SER A 64 -17.93 1.61 -15.17
C SER A 64 -19.33 1.33 -15.74
N ASN A 65 -19.49 0.28 -16.54
CA ASN A 65 -20.74 -0.17 -17.14
C ASN A 65 -21.55 -1.12 -16.25
N ALA A 66 -21.04 -1.50 -15.07
CA ALA A 66 -21.75 -2.41 -14.17
C ALA A 66 -23.00 -1.78 -13.54
N GLU A 67 -23.94 -2.63 -13.16
CA GLU A 67 -25.12 -2.26 -12.39
C GLU A 67 -24.80 -1.90 -10.92
N GLY A 68 -25.62 -1.01 -10.36
CA GLY A 68 -25.46 -0.45 -9.03
C GLY A 68 -24.61 0.83 -8.98
N GLY A 69 -24.63 1.47 -7.79
CA GLY A 69 -23.99 2.77 -7.56
C GLY A 69 -22.67 2.72 -6.77
N ALA A 70 -22.55 1.82 -5.80
CA ALA A 70 -21.36 1.74 -4.95
C ALA A 70 -20.24 0.89 -5.57
N TYR A 71 -19.00 1.27 -5.29
CA TYR A 71 -17.77 0.57 -5.67
C TYR A 71 -17.62 0.35 -7.17
N LYS A 72 -18.21 1.26 -7.96
CA LYS A 72 -18.10 1.28 -9.41
C LYS A 72 -17.08 2.32 -9.85
N ARG A 73 -16.18 1.95 -10.76
CA ARG A 73 -15.25 2.91 -11.37
C ARG A 73 -16.04 4.02 -12.06
N LEU A 74 -15.69 5.27 -11.78
CA LEU A 74 -16.22 6.44 -12.45
C LEU A 74 -15.56 6.59 -13.83
N PRO A 75 -16.30 7.13 -14.82
CA PRO A 75 -15.71 7.44 -16.11
C PRO A 75 -14.63 8.52 -15.95
N GLY A 76 -13.64 8.50 -16.85
CA GLY A 76 -12.53 9.44 -16.83
C GLY A 76 -12.98 10.90 -16.72
N SER A 77 -14.02 11.30 -17.46
CA SER A 77 -14.57 12.67 -17.42
C SER A 77 -15.06 13.14 -16.05
N SER A 78 -15.40 12.22 -15.13
CA SER A 78 -15.84 12.54 -13.77
C SER A 78 -14.69 12.63 -12.77
N LEU A 79 -13.45 12.39 -13.20
CA LEU A 79 -12.26 12.45 -12.35
C LEU A 79 -11.73 13.90 -12.24
N SER A 80 -11.21 14.27 -11.07
CA SER A 80 -10.69 15.62 -10.78
C SER A 80 -9.17 15.72 -10.83
N LEU A 81 -8.44 14.62 -10.68
CA LEU A 81 -6.97 14.60 -10.54
C LEU A 81 -6.22 14.57 -11.87
N HIS A 82 -6.86 14.94 -12.99
CA HIS A 82 -6.21 14.95 -14.31
C HIS A 82 -4.99 15.86 -14.37
N ASP A 83 -5.11 17.08 -13.83
CA ASP A 83 -4.01 18.04 -13.85
C ASP A 83 -2.86 17.61 -12.97
N ALA A 84 -3.15 17.07 -11.78
CA ALA A 84 -2.14 16.52 -10.89
C ALA A 84 -1.41 15.34 -11.54
N LYS A 85 -2.14 14.39 -12.13
CA LYS A 85 -1.57 13.28 -12.91
C LYS A 85 -0.70 13.78 -14.07
N LYS A 86 -1.16 14.78 -14.81
CA LYS A 86 -0.40 15.36 -15.94
C LYS A 86 0.89 16.00 -15.47
N ARG A 87 0.86 16.73 -14.34
CA ARG A 87 2.06 17.34 -13.74
C ARG A 87 3.05 16.29 -13.29
N LEU A 88 2.60 15.25 -12.58
CA LEU A 88 3.46 14.12 -12.16
C LEU A 88 4.17 13.47 -13.34
N ARG A 89 3.44 13.19 -14.42
CA ARG A 89 4.01 12.62 -15.64
C ARG A 89 5.03 13.54 -16.31
N ASN A 90 4.90 14.85 -16.14
CA ASN A 90 5.79 15.84 -16.75
C ASN A 90 6.98 16.21 -15.84
N SER A 91 6.93 15.95 -14.54
CA SER A 91 7.92 16.41 -13.55
C SER A 91 9.11 15.46 -13.36
N GLY A 92 9.23 14.39 -14.15
CA GLY A 92 10.40 13.52 -14.16
C GLY A 92 10.10 12.06 -13.82
N PRO A 93 10.71 11.47 -12.77
CA PRO A 93 10.89 10.02 -12.63
C PRO A 93 9.63 9.25 -12.21
N TYR A 94 8.43 9.80 -12.44
CA TYR A 94 7.20 9.19 -11.95
C TYR A 94 6.45 8.40 -13.03
N LYS A 95 6.22 7.12 -12.77
CA LYS A 95 5.37 6.24 -13.59
C LYS A 95 3.99 6.12 -12.94
N ILE A 96 2.93 6.48 -13.64
CA ILE A 96 1.55 6.30 -13.14
C ILE A 96 1.18 4.82 -13.24
N LEU A 97 0.85 4.20 -12.10
CA LEU A 97 0.46 2.78 -12.03
C LEU A 97 -1.06 2.61 -11.99
N PHE A 98 -1.76 3.55 -11.36
CA PHE A 98 -3.20 3.49 -11.19
C PHE A 98 -3.81 4.90 -11.12
N HIS A 99 -4.95 5.11 -11.80
CA HIS A 99 -5.80 6.29 -11.63
C HIS A 99 -7.26 5.86 -11.74
N ALA A 100 -7.99 5.96 -10.64
CA ALA A 100 -9.43 5.72 -10.65
C ALA A 100 -10.14 6.55 -9.59
N GLY A 101 -11.43 6.78 -9.84
CA GLY A 101 -12.37 7.25 -8.83
C GLY A 101 -13.57 6.33 -8.75
N TRP A 102 -14.20 6.26 -7.58
CA TRP A 102 -15.43 5.49 -7.35
C TRP A 102 -16.25 6.16 -6.25
N MET A 103 -17.52 5.79 -6.15
CA MET A 103 -18.39 6.21 -5.05
C MET A 103 -18.59 5.05 -4.08
N GLN A 104 -18.61 5.33 -2.77
CA GLN A 104 -18.92 4.34 -1.75
C GLN A 104 -19.63 4.96 -0.54
N PRO A 105 -20.50 4.21 0.14
CA PRO A 105 -20.97 4.58 1.48
C PRO A 105 -19.83 4.41 2.50
N VAL A 106 -19.59 5.43 3.32
CA VAL A 106 -18.59 5.38 4.40
C VAL A 106 -19.27 5.34 5.75
N TYR A 107 -19.16 4.19 6.41
CA TYR A 107 -19.71 3.94 7.73
C TYR A 107 -18.76 4.41 8.83
N ARG A 108 -19.31 4.65 10.02
CA ARG A 108 -18.48 4.82 11.23
C ARG A 108 -17.97 3.45 11.66
N THR A 109 -16.70 3.15 11.39
CA THR A 109 -16.09 1.85 11.68
C THR A 109 -14.57 1.96 11.80
N GLN A 110 -13.98 1.10 12.64
CA GLN A 110 -12.52 0.95 12.75
C GLN A 110 -11.95 -0.06 11.75
N THR A 111 -12.80 -0.91 11.17
CA THR A 111 -12.46 -1.97 10.21
C THR A 111 -13.19 -1.74 8.88
N PRO A 112 -12.85 -0.66 8.15
CA PRO A 112 -13.47 -0.39 6.86
C PRO A 112 -13.21 -1.52 5.86
N ARG A 113 -14.13 -1.72 4.92
CA ARG A 113 -13.99 -2.75 3.90
C ARG A 113 -12.87 -2.37 2.92
N PRO A 114 -11.86 -3.23 2.73
CA PRO A 114 -10.79 -2.97 1.78
C PRO A 114 -11.26 -3.18 0.34
N ILE A 115 -10.75 -2.34 -0.55
CA ILE A 115 -10.95 -2.45 -2.00
C ILE A 115 -9.63 -2.87 -2.60
N HIS A 116 -9.64 -3.97 -3.32
CA HIS A 116 -8.48 -4.50 -4.02
C HIS A 116 -8.15 -3.64 -5.24
N ILE A 117 -6.87 -3.32 -5.40
CA ILE A 117 -6.35 -2.44 -6.43
C ILE A 117 -5.14 -3.12 -7.07
N THR A 118 -5.23 -3.33 -8.38
CA THR A 118 -4.10 -3.74 -9.21
C THR A 118 -3.84 -2.70 -10.30
N GLY A 119 -2.59 -2.56 -10.70
CA GLY A 119 -2.18 -1.56 -11.70
C GLY A 119 -0.76 -1.75 -12.21
N GLY A 120 -0.38 -0.90 -13.16
CA GLY A 120 0.90 -1.00 -13.86
C GLY A 120 0.96 -2.19 -14.83
N GLU A 121 2.19 -2.59 -15.16
CA GLU A 121 2.47 -3.75 -16.02
C GLU A 121 2.45 -5.06 -15.23
N ILE A 122 2.29 -6.16 -15.95
CA ILE A 122 2.47 -7.50 -15.39
C ILE A 122 3.95 -7.88 -15.58
N LEU A 123 4.61 -8.21 -14.49
CA LEU A 123 6.01 -8.63 -14.46
C LEU A 123 6.16 -10.09 -14.94
N ASP A 124 7.39 -10.52 -15.16
CA ASP A 124 7.69 -11.86 -15.71
C ASP A 124 7.25 -13.00 -14.76
N ASN A 125 7.11 -12.71 -13.47
CA ASN A 125 6.59 -13.63 -12.47
C ASN A 125 5.05 -13.67 -12.40
N GLY A 126 4.36 -12.94 -13.28
CA GLY A 126 2.89 -12.85 -13.34
C GLY A 126 2.26 -11.89 -12.32
N MET A 127 3.05 -11.22 -11.48
CA MET A 127 2.54 -10.21 -10.55
C MET A 127 2.34 -8.86 -11.24
N TYR A 128 1.39 -8.06 -10.75
CA TYR A 128 1.27 -6.67 -11.16
C TYR A 128 2.36 -5.82 -10.49
N GLU A 129 2.81 -4.75 -11.17
CA GLU A 129 3.68 -3.75 -10.54
C GLU A 129 3.04 -3.15 -9.28
N LEU A 130 1.73 -2.92 -9.30
CA LEU A 130 0.96 -2.49 -8.14
C LEU A 130 -0.08 -3.53 -7.77
N ASP A 131 -0.09 -3.95 -6.51
CA ASP A 131 -1.10 -4.81 -5.91
C ASP A 131 -1.42 -4.32 -4.48
N GLY A 132 -2.55 -4.71 -3.91
CA GLY A 132 -2.91 -4.44 -2.53
C GLY A 132 -4.29 -3.80 -2.37
N TYR A 133 -4.48 -3.10 -1.26
CA TYR A 133 -5.80 -2.72 -0.79
C TYR A 133 -5.87 -1.28 -0.32
N ILE A 134 -7.02 -0.66 -0.56
CA ILE A 134 -7.36 0.67 -0.04
C ILE A 134 -8.66 0.56 0.75
N ALA A 135 -8.66 1.00 1.99
CA ALA A 135 -9.86 1.08 2.80
C ALA A 135 -10.14 2.53 3.23
N VAL A 136 -11.42 2.90 3.23
CA VAL A 136 -11.88 4.23 3.69
C VAL A 136 -12.91 4.03 4.79
N GLY A 137 -12.59 4.56 5.97
CA GLY A 137 -13.45 4.49 7.14
C GLY A 137 -13.65 5.85 7.77
N ARG A 138 -14.59 5.93 8.72
CA ARG A 138 -14.83 7.15 9.48
C ARG A 138 -14.89 6.88 10.98
N GLY A 139 -14.29 7.77 11.75
CA GLY A 139 -14.53 7.94 13.18
C GLY A 139 -15.04 9.35 13.42
N THR A 140 -14.29 10.14 14.19
CA THR A 140 -14.45 11.60 14.22
C THR A 140 -14.02 12.25 12.90
N TYR A 141 -13.08 11.61 12.20
CA TYR A 141 -12.53 12.05 10.92
C TYR A 141 -12.62 10.94 9.87
N LEU A 142 -12.43 11.30 8.60
CA LEU A 142 -12.18 10.32 7.55
C LEU A 142 -10.78 9.76 7.70
N HIS A 143 -10.65 8.46 7.51
CA HIS A 143 -9.37 7.77 7.46
C HIS A 143 -9.23 7.07 6.11
N PHE A 144 -8.12 7.34 5.44
CA PHE A 144 -7.68 6.61 4.26
C PHE A 144 -6.57 5.65 4.70
N ARG A 145 -6.72 4.37 4.37
CA ARG A 145 -5.83 3.29 4.79
C ARG A 145 -5.36 2.52 3.55
N PRO A 146 -4.25 2.93 2.94
CA PRO A 146 -3.60 2.15 1.92
C PRO A 146 -2.77 1.04 2.59
N ASN A 147 -2.81 -0.15 2.01
CA ASN A 147 -1.84 -1.22 2.21
C ASN A 147 -1.50 -1.73 0.81
N LEU A 148 -0.54 -1.05 0.17
CA LEU A 148 -0.17 -1.26 -1.23
C LEU A 148 1.23 -1.85 -1.33
N PHE A 149 1.42 -2.70 -2.31
CA PHE A 149 2.66 -3.37 -2.63
C PHE A 149 3.11 -2.94 -4.01
N LEU A 150 4.33 -2.44 -4.10
CA LEU A 150 4.97 -2.12 -5.36
C LEU A 150 6.02 -3.20 -5.65
N SER A 151 5.84 -3.93 -6.74
CA SER A 151 6.82 -4.86 -7.27
C SER A 151 7.50 -4.27 -8.51
N ARG A 152 8.83 -4.32 -8.57
CA ARG A 152 9.59 -3.88 -9.75
C ARG A 152 10.80 -4.75 -10.01
N LYS A 153 11.21 -4.85 -11.27
CA LYS A 153 12.47 -5.48 -11.65
C LYS A 153 13.62 -4.60 -11.20
N LEU A 154 14.68 -5.22 -10.70
CA LEU A 154 15.94 -4.57 -10.41
C LEU A 154 16.90 -4.78 -11.57
N THR A 155 17.67 -3.73 -11.87
CA THR A 155 18.85 -3.85 -12.72
C THR A 155 20.01 -4.50 -11.94
N ALA A 156 21.04 -4.97 -12.65
CA ALA A 156 22.22 -5.56 -12.01
C ALA A 156 22.90 -4.57 -11.03
N ASP A 157 22.94 -3.29 -11.39
CA ASP A 157 23.52 -2.24 -10.56
C ASP A 157 22.67 -2.01 -9.29
N GLU A 158 21.34 -1.95 -9.42
CA GLU A 158 20.44 -1.80 -8.27
C GLU A 158 20.49 -3.00 -7.33
N ASN A 159 20.62 -4.21 -7.87
CA ASN A 159 20.85 -5.41 -7.08
C ASN A 159 22.13 -5.31 -6.24
N ALA A 160 23.22 -4.81 -6.81
CA ALA A 160 24.46 -4.59 -6.09
C ALA A 160 24.31 -3.54 -4.98
N LEU A 161 23.46 -2.51 -5.16
CA LEU A 161 23.15 -1.54 -4.11
C LEU A 161 22.45 -2.18 -2.91
N LEU A 162 21.50 -3.09 -3.14
CA LEU A 162 20.77 -3.79 -2.07
C LEU A 162 21.62 -4.85 -1.35
N GLN A 163 22.59 -5.45 -2.05
CA GLN A 163 23.49 -6.47 -1.50
C GLN A 163 24.76 -5.88 -0.87
N SER A 164 24.96 -4.56 -0.97
CA SER A 164 26.10 -3.90 -0.36
C SER A 164 26.01 -4.08 1.16
N PRO A 165 26.98 -4.74 1.81
CA PRO A 165 26.94 -4.90 3.25
C PRO A 165 26.90 -3.51 3.86
N ILE A 166 25.93 -3.27 4.75
CA ILE A 166 25.99 -2.17 5.69
C ILE A 166 27.34 -2.34 6.38
N ASN A 167 28.33 -1.53 6.00
CA ASN A 167 29.55 -1.37 6.78
C ASN A 167 29.10 -0.67 8.05
N THR A 168 28.60 -1.44 9.01
CA THR A 168 28.51 -1.06 10.40
C THR A 168 29.93 -0.64 10.73
N THR A 169 30.15 0.67 10.76
CA THR A 169 31.41 1.24 11.18
C THR A 169 31.49 0.86 12.65
N ILE A 170 32.09 -0.29 12.93
CA ILE A 170 32.49 -0.62 14.28
C ILE A 170 33.50 0.48 14.60
N GLU A 171 33.08 1.44 15.44
CA GLU A 171 33.99 2.31 16.16
C GLU A 171 34.84 1.42 17.08
N ASN A 172 35.82 0.73 16.48
CA ASN A 172 36.90 0.10 17.22
C ASN A 172 37.81 1.22 17.68
N SER A 173 37.54 1.66 18.90
CA SER A 173 38.57 2.24 19.76
C SER A 173 39.80 1.32 19.71
N ALA A 174 40.96 1.95 19.52
CA ALA A 174 42.24 1.32 19.19
C ALA A 174 42.56 0.08 20.04
N ASP A 175 42.73 -1.07 19.38
CA ASP A 175 43.72 -2.12 19.69
C ASP A 175 43.34 -3.44 18.98
N ASN A 176 43.56 -3.57 17.66
CA ASN A 176 43.87 -4.87 17.06
C ASN A 176 44.42 -4.78 15.63
N ALA A 177 45.69 -4.39 15.47
CA ALA A 177 46.38 -4.45 14.17
C ALA A 177 46.61 -5.90 13.66
N GLN A 178 46.35 -6.92 14.47
CA GLN A 178 46.54 -8.33 14.11
C GLN A 178 45.25 -8.96 13.55
N ALA A 179 44.07 -8.47 13.92
CA ALA A 179 42.79 -8.94 13.36
C ALA A 179 42.58 -8.50 11.89
N ALA A 180 43.05 -7.30 11.51
CA ALA A 180 42.92 -6.80 10.14
C ALA A 180 43.74 -7.63 9.11
N ALA A 181 44.86 -8.20 9.53
CA ALA A 181 45.69 -9.07 8.69
C ALA A 181 45.04 -10.45 8.45
N LEU A 182 44.33 -11.00 9.45
CA LEU A 182 43.59 -12.26 9.32
C LEU A 182 42.36 -12.12 8.41
N ILE A 183 41.65 -10.98 8.48
CA ILE A 183 40.49 -10.70 7.64
C ILE A 183 40.91 -10.47 6.17
N THR A 184 42.05 -9.81 5.94
CA THR A 184 42.57 -9.58 4.58
C THR A 184 43.07 -10.87 3.91
N MET A 185 43.64 -11.80 4.70
CA MET A 185 44.03 -13.12 4.18
C MET A 185 42.84 -14.05 3.91
N GLN A 186 41.74 -13.95 4.67
CA GLN A 186 40.50 -14.68 4.36
C GLN A 186 39.74 -14.11 3.15
N ALA A 187 39.76 -12.79 2.94
CA ALA A 187 39.16 -12.16 1.76
C ALA A 187 39.82 -12.60 0.43
N SER A 188 41.09 -13.00 0.49
CA SER A 188 41.82 -13.54 -0.66
C SER A 188 41.47 -15.00 -0.99
N SER A 189 40.75 -15.70 -0.09
CA SER A 189 40.36 -17.11 -0.24
C SER A 189 38.88 -17.34 -0.59
N THR A 190 38.10 -16.26 -0.75
CA THR A 190 36.70 -16.34 -1.20
C THR A 190 36.51 -15.88 -2.66
N ALA A 191 37.61 -15.69 -3.40
CA ALA A 191 37.61 -15.54 -4.86
C ALA A 191 37.56 -16.90 -5.59
N THR A 192 36.84 -17.88 -5.02
CA THR A 192 36.60 -19.19 -5.65
C THR A 192 35.16 -19.64 -5.38
N SER A 193 34.22 -18.86 -5.90
CA SER A 193 32.86 -19.33 -6.20
C SER A 193 32.24 -18.51 -7.33
N ALA A 194 33.06 -18.07 -8.28
CA ALA A 194 32.62 -17.54 -9.57
C ALA A 194 32.76 -18.62 -10.64
N MET A 195 32.20 -19.81 -10.42
CA MET A 195 32.03 -20.84 -11.46
C MET A 195 31.10 -21.94 -10.98
N SER A 196 29.80 -21.67 -11.05
CA SER A 196 28.73 -22.65 -11.34
C SER A 196 27.39 -21.96 -11.12
N ASN A 197 26.87 -21.32 -12.16
CA ASN A 197 25.43 -21.44 -12.37
C ASN A 197 25.16 -21.48 -13.87
N GLU A 198 25.11 -22.71 -14.35
CA GLU A 198 24.57 -23.13 -15.63
C GLU A 198 23.22 -22.45 -15.90
N LEU A 199 23.15 -21.73 -17.02
CA LEU A 199 22.05 -21.76 -17.98
C LEU A 199 20.61 -21.87 -17.43
N LEU A 200 20.23 -20.96 -16.54
CA LEU A 200 18.84 -20.52 -16.38
C LEU A 200 18.79 -19.05 -16.80
N PRO A 201 17.75 -18.58 -17.52
CA PRO A 201 17.58 -17.14 -17.69
C PRO A 201 17.58 -16.56 -16.28
N ALA A 202 18.53 -15.66 -15.98
CA ALA A 202 18.58 -14.97 -14.70
C ALA A 202 17.18 -14.39 -14.47
N ILE A 203 16.44 -14.97 -13.52
CA ILE A 203 15.15 -14.43 -13.12
C ILE A 203 15.48 -13.02 -12.64
N PRO A 204 14.90 -11.96 -13.23
CA PRO A 204 15.18 -10.63 -12.74
C PRO A 204 14.81 -10.60 -11.27
N ASP A 205 15.74 -10.19 -10.41
CA ASP A 205 15.43 -10.02 -9.00
C ASP A 205 14.34 -8.95 -8.90
N ILE A 206 13.22 -9.33 -8.29
CA ILE A 206 12.07 -8.44 -8.11
C ILE A 206 12.11 -7.93 -6.69
N LEU A 207 12.18 -6.61 -6.56
CA LEU A 207 11.98 -5.94 -5.28
C LEU A 207 10.49 -5.71 -5.09
N THR A 208 9.96 -6.14 -3.95
CA THR A 208 8.61 -5.76 -3.50
C THR A 208 8.70 -4.92 -2.24
N VAL A 209 8.09 -3.75 -2.25
CA VAL A 209 8.03 -2.83 -1.10
C VAL A 209 6.59 -2.56 -0.71
N ASN A 210 6.36 -2.16 0.54
CA ASN A 210 5.02 -1.96 1.09
C ASN A 210 4.80 -0.52 1.60
N LEU A 211 3.63 0.02 1.29
CA LEU A 211 3.10 1.26 1.84
C LEU A 211 1.83 0.93 2.63
N ASP A 212 1.98 0.78 3.95
CA ASP A 212 0.89 0.65 4.92
C ASP A 212 0.87 1.84 5.87
N GLN A 213 0.35 2.98 5.38
CA GLN A 213 0.31 4.24 6.12
C GLN A 213 -1.10 4.84 6.19
N ALA A 214 -1.82 4.51 7.27
CA ALA A 214 -3.12 5.11 7.54
C ALA A 214 -3.01 6.63 7.80
N ARG A 215 -3.83 7.43 7.11
CA ARG A 215 -3.84 8.89 7.24
C ARG A 215 -5.23 9.42 7.56
N ARG A 216 -5.28 10.44 8.42
CA ARG A 216 -6.48 11.25 8.64
C ARG A 216 -6.67 12.21 7.46
N MET A 217 -7.87 12.27 6.94
CA MET A 217 -8.22 13.02 5.75
C MET A 217 -9.16 14.18 6.08
N LYS A 218 -8.87 15.35 5.53
CA LYS A 218 -9.86 16.42 5.41
C LYS A 218 -10.62 16.23 4.11
N SER A 219 -11.93 16.43 4.16
CA SER A 219 -12.73 16.24 2.96
C SER A 219 -12.51 17.39 1.98
N LYS A 220 -12.53 17.07 0.67
CA LYS A 220 -12.36 18.01 -0.45
C LYS A 220 -10.97 18.62 -0.58
N GLU A 221 -9.99 18.09 0.14
CA GLU A 221 -8.57 18.43 0.00
C GLU A 221 -7.83 17.29 -0.71
N LEU A 222 -6.80 17.66 -1.46
CA LEU A 222 -5.84 16.72 -2.04
C LEU A 222 -4.80 16.37 -0.97
N HIS A 223 -4.59 15.09 -0.72
CA HIS A 223 -3.54 14.61 0.15
C HIS A 223 -2.50 13.81 -0.63
N TYR A 224 -1.24 13.95 -0.21
CA TYR A 224 -0.12 13.13 -0.65
C TYR A 224 0.28 12.17 0.47
N ILE A 225 0.48 10.89 0.13
CA ILE A 225 1.07 9.88 1.01
C ILE A 225 2.36 9.45 0.35
N ASP A 226 3.44 9.61 1.10
CA ASP A 226 4.79 9.47 0.60
C ASP A 226 5.38 8.12 0.97
N HIS A 227 6.16 7.57 0.04
CA HIS A 227 7.03 6.43 0.23
C HIS A 227 8.20 6.56 -0.78
N PRO A 228 9.44 6.15 -0.44
CA PRO A 228 10.59 6.49 -1.29
C PRO A 228 10.49 5.99 -2.74
N LEU A 229 9.90 4.80 -2.94
CA LEU A 229 9.69 4.19 -4.27
C LEU A 229 8.28 4.36 -4.86
N MET A 230 7.30 4.90 -4.12
CA MET A 230 5.93 5.11 -4.65
C MET A 230 5.18 6.21 -3.90
N GLY A 231 4.19 6.79 -4.54
CA GLY A 231 3.36 7.82 -3.92
C GLY A 231 1.88 7.64 -4.23
N ILE A 232 1.05 8.20 -3.36
CA ILE A 232 -0.40 8.24 -3.53
C ILE A 232 -0.87 9.69 -3.47
N LEU A 233 -1.57 10.13 -4.51
CA LEU A 233 -2.46 11.28 -4.43
C LEU A 233 -3.88 10.81 -4.21
N VAL A 234 -4.54 11.33 -3.17
CA VAL A 234 -5.91 10.94 -2.83
C VAL A 234 -6.77 12.15 -2.51
N GLU A 235 -8.00 12.11 -3.01
CA GLU A 235 -9.06 13.07 -2.69
C GLU A 235 -10.33 12.32 -2.27
N ILE A 236 -10.98 12.79 -1.20
CA ILE A 236 -12.24 12.22 -0.69
C ILE A 236 -13.29 13.34 -0.53
N ARG A 237 -14.37 13.28 -1.31
CA ARG A 237 -15.43 14.30 -1.37
C ARG A 237 -16.80 13.72 -1.05
N PRO A 238 -17.62 14.34 -0.18
CA PRO A 238 -18.99 13.89 0.04
C PRO A 238 -19.79 14.07 -1.25
N VAL A 239 -20.65 13.10 -1.54
CA VAL A 239 -21.70 13.22 -2.55
C VAL A 239 -22.87 13.94 -1.89
N ARG A 240 -23.32 15.04 -2.47
CA ARG A 240 -24.50 15.80 -2.03
C ARG A 240 -25.56 15.76 -3.10
#